data_AF-A0A382HKX0-F1
#
_entry.id   AF-A0A382HKX0-F1
#
_cell.length_a   1.000
_cell.length_b   1.000
_cell.length_c   1.000
_cell.angle_alpha   90.00
_cell.angle_beta   90.00
_cell.angle_gamma   90.00
#
_symmetry.space_group_name_H-M   'P 1'
#
loop_
_entity.id
_entity.type
_entity.pdbx_description
1 polymer ?
#
loop_
_entity_poly.entity_id
_entity_poly.type
_entity_poly.pdbx_seq_one_letter_code
_entity_poly.pdbx_strand_id
1 'polypeptide(L)'
;MRKTAREKLHIQNDLPKITSAPPVWGGGRMLIPHPTEVDALIRTVGKGKLVTLDEIRTVLARKHGVDVCCPMTAGIFVNVVAAAAEEDRVKGKRRIAPYWRCLKRNGELNPKFPNGY
;
A
#
# COMPACT_ATOMS: atom_id res chain seq x y z
N MET A 1 13.22 13.81 -16.51
CA MET A 1 11.77 13.53 -16.56
C MET A 1 11.36 12.82 -15.27
N ARG A 2 10.29 13.24 -14.58
CA ARG A 2 9.84 12.61 -13.33
C ARG A 2 9.05 11.34 -13.66
N LYS A 3 9.34 10.21 -12.99
CA LYS A 3 8.56 8.96 -13.17
C LYS A 3 7.09 9.15 -12.79
N THR A 4 6.20 8.58 -13.59
CA THR A 4 4.76 8.43 -13.34
C THR A 4 4.51 7.56 -12.10
N ALA A 5 3.32 7.66 -11.50
CA ALA A 5 2.93 6.80 -10.41
C ALA A 5 2.86 5.33 -10.85
N ARG A 6 2.41 5.07 -12.08
CA ARG A 6 2.41 3.71 -12.63
C ARG A 6 3.81 3.11 -12.76
N GLU A 7 4.80 3.89 -13.19
CA GLU A 7 6.20 3.44 -13.21
C GLU A 7 6.77 3.23 -11.81
N LYS A 8 6.37 4.05 -10.82
CA LYS A 8 6.76 3.84 -9.42
C LYS A 8 6.12 2.58 -8.83
N LEU A 9 4.91 2.24 -9.24
CA LEU A 9 4.22 1.01 -8.82
C LEU A 9 4.95 -0.24 -9.33
N HIS A 10 5.51 -0.20 -10.54
CA HIS A 10 6.24 -1.31 -11.16
C HIS A 10 7.77 -1.11 -11.13
N ILE A 11 8.26 -0.33 -10.17
CA ILE A 11 9.69 -0.06 -10.06
C ILE A 11 10.46 -1.37 -9.85
N GLN A 12 11.53 -1.57 -10.62
CA GLN A 12 12.45 -2.69 -10.38
C GLN A 12 13.41 -2.27 -9.25
N ASN A 13 13.35 -2.98 -8.12
CA ASN A 13 14.21 -2.76 -6.96
C ASN A 13 14.43 -4.07 -6.20
N ASP A 14 15.13 -4.01 -5.07
CA ASP A 14 15.42 -5.15 -4.20
C ASP A 14 14.27 -5.51 -3.24
N LEU A 15 13.04 -5.06 -3.53
CA LEU A 15 11.85 -5.35 -2.71
C LEU A 15 11.03 -6.52 -3.30
N PRO A 16 10.33 -7.31 -2.47
CA PRO A 16 10.24 -7.20 -1.00
C PRO A 16 11.52 -7.62 -0.28
N LYS A 17 11.79 -7.01 0.88
CA LYS A 17 13.00 -7.25 1.68
C LYS A 17 12.67 -7.48 3.14
N ILE A 18 13.35 -8.44 3.78
CA ILE A 18 13.21 -8.71 5.22
C ILE A 18 14.43 -8.14 5.95
N THR A 19 14.19 -7.43 7.06
CA THR A 19 15.22 -6.82 7.91
C THR A 19 14.81 -6.91 9.38
N SER A 20 15.64 -6.46 10.32
CA SER A 20 15.27 -6.32 11.74
C SER A 20 14.40 -5.08 11.96
N ALA A 21 13.31 -5.22 12.69
CA ALA A 21 12.47 -4.10 13.08
C ALA A 21 13.10 -3.31 14.24
N PRO A 22 13.04 -1.97 14.20
CA PRO A 22 13.32 -1.15 15.38
C PRO A 22 12.35 -1.48 16.55
N PRO A 23 12.78 -1.35 17.82
CA PRO A 23 11.91 -1.59 18.98
C PRO A 23 10.62 -0.76 18.98
N VAL A 24 10.67 0.48 18.47
CA VAL A 24 9.50 1.36 18.34
C VAL A 24 8.39 0.79 17.44
N TRP A 25 8.71 -0.19 16.59
CA TRP A 25 7.73 -0.90 15.74
C TRP A 25 7.48 -2.34 16.21
N GLY A 26 7.93 -2.72 17.40
CA GLY A 26 7.70 -4.03 18.01
C GLY A 26 8.90 -4.99 17.98
N GLY A 27 10.01 -4.63 17.31
CA GLY A 27 11.15 -5.53 17.16
C GLY A 27 10.86 -6.73 16.23
N GLY A 28 11.76 -7.73 16.24
CA GLY A 28 11.62 -8.93 15.42
C GLY A 28 11.97 -8.74 13.95
N ARG A 29 11.47 -9.63 13.09
CA ARG A 29 11.65 -9.57 11.63
C ARG A 29 10.59 -8.67 11.01
N MET A 30 11.04 -7.78 10.14
CA MET A 30 10.23 -6.79 9.47
C MET A 30 10.31 -6.93 7.96
N LEU A 31 9.16 -6.90 7.31
CA LEU A 31 9.02 -6.77 5.86
C LEU A 31 9.05 -5.30 5.44
N ILE A 32 9.90 -4.97 4.49
CA ILE A 32 9.78 -3.81 3.61
C ILE A 32 9.07 -4.31 2.33
N PRO A 33 7.77 -4.02 2.14
CA PRO A 33 6.97 -4.64 1.07
C PRO A 33 7.33 -4.08 -0.30
N HIS A 34 7.00 -4.77 -1.40
CA HIS A 34 7.03 -4.16 -2.73
C HIS A 34 5.70 -3.43 -3.03
N PRO A 35 5.68 -2.30 -3.76
CA PRO A 35 4.45 -1.55 -4.04
C PRO A 35 3.36 -2.37 -4.76
N THR A 36 3.74 -3.32 -5.62
CA THR A 36 2.78 -4.23 -6.28
C THR A 36 2.06 -5.17 -5.30
N GLU A 37 2.67 -5.55 -4.18
CA GLU A 37 1.98 -6.38 -3.18
C GLU A 37 0.89 -5.59 -2.46
N VAL A 38 1.15 -4.30 -2.22
CA VAL A 38 0.15 -3.37 -1.68
C VAL A 38 -1.00 -3.18 -2.67
N ASP A 39 -0.70 -2.94 -3.96
CA ASP A 39 -1.72 -2.83 -5.02
C ASP A 39 -2.57 -4.09 -5.13
N ALA A 40 -1.93 -5.26 -5.12
CA ALA A 40 -2.62 -6.54 -5.20
C ALA A 40 -3.63 -6.69 -4.06
N LEU A 41 -3.25 -6.39 -2.81
CA LEU A 41 -4.17 -6.45 -1.67
C LEU A 41 -5.31 -5.44 -1.80
N ILE A 42 -5.02 -4.18 -2.15
CA ILE A 42 -6.05 -3.14 -2.30
C ILE A 42 -7.07 -3.55 -3.37
N ARG A 43 -6.63 -4.18 -4.46
CA ARG A 43 -7.54 -4.67 -5.52
C ARG A 43 -8.47 -5.79 -5.08
N THR A 44 -8.14 -6.52 -4.01
CA THR A 44 -9.02 -7.57 -3.46
C THR A 44 -10.16 -7.02 -2.60
N VAL A 45 -10.11 -5.72 -2.24
CA VAL A 45 -11.13 -5.11 -1.38
C VAL A 45 -12.44 -4.94 -2.16
N GLY A 46 -13.39 -5.83 -1.88
CA GLY A 46 -14.71 -5.89 -2.52
C GLY A 46 -15.59 -4.68 -2.26
N LYS A 47 -16.69 -4.56 -3.02
CA LYS A 47 -17.68 -3.48 -2.85
C LYS A 47 -18.31 -3.57 -1.45
N GLY A 48 -18.49 -2.42 -0.80
CA GLY A 48 -19.04 -2.32 0.55
C GLY A 48 -18.08 -2.72 1.67
N LYS A 49 -16.82 -3.03 1.34
CA LYS A 49 -15.77 -3.34 2.33
C LYS A 49 -14.77 -2.20 2.43
N LEU A 50 -14.15 -2.08 3.59
CA LEU A 50 -13.06 -1.18 3.88
C LEU A 50 -11.87 -2.01 4.36
N VAL A 51 -10.68 -1.45 4.26
CA VAL A 51 -9.46 -2.01 4.83
C VAL A 51 -8.65 -0.87 5.41
N THR A 52 -7.97 -1.13 6.51
CA THR A 52 -7.04 -0.19 7.14
C THR A 52 -5.61 -0.48 6.72
N LEU A 53 -4.73 0.51 6.84
CA LEU A 53 -3.30 0.32 6.65
C LEU A 53 -2.73 -0.79 7.56
N ASP A 54 -3.25 -0.93 8.78
CA ASP A 54 -2.79 -1.94 9.74
C ASP A 54 -3.22 -3.36 9.34
N GLU A 55 -4.41 -3.52 8.76
CA GLU A 55 -4.84 -4.81 8.19
C GLU A 55 -3.99 -5.19 6.97
N ILE A 56 -3.72 -4.24 6.06
CA ILE A 56 -2.82 -4.48 4.92
C ILE A 56 -1.45 -4.97 5.42
N ARG A 57 -0.88 -4.27 6.41
CA ARG A 57 0.41 -4.62 7.01
C ARG A 57 0.38 -6.01 7.66
N THR A 58 -0.69 -6.34 8.37
CA THR A 58 -0.88 -7.64 9.02
C THR A 58 -0.92 -8.76 8.00
N VAL A 59 -1.66 -8.58 6.90
CA VAL A 59 -1.73 -9.58 5.82
C VAL A 59 -0.37 -9.76 5.15
N LEU A 60 0.37 -8.67 4.88
CA LEU A 60 1.71 -8.75 4.29
C LEU A 60 2.72 -9.43 5.22
N ALA A 61 2.73 -9.10 6.51
CA ALA A 61 3.61 -9.73 7.49
C ALA A 61 3.35 -11.25 7.56
N ARG A 62 2.07 -11.65 7.65
CA ARG A 62 1.67 -13.06 7.64
C ARG A 62 2.08 -13.78 6.35
N LYS A 63 1.85 -13.16 5.19
CA LYS A 63 2.21 -13.73 3.88
C LYS A 63 3.71 -14.05 3.77
N HIS A 64 4.57 -13.22 4.37
CA HIS A 64 6.02 -13.39 4.35
C HIS A 64 6.57 -14.11 5.59
N GLY A 65 5.69 -14.54 6.52
CA GLY A 65 6.11 -15.23 7.74
C GLY A 65 7.02 -14.39 8.64
N VAL A 66 6.77 -13.08 8.74
CA VAL A 66 7.53 -12.14 9.59
C VAL A 66 6.62 -11.50 10.63
N ASP A 67 7.22 -10.84 11.62
CA ASP A 67 6.50 -10.29 12.77
C ASP A 67 5.75 -9.00 12.41
N VAL A 68 6.39 -8.11 11.64
CA VAL A 68 5.80 -6.81 11.27
C VAL A 68 6.05 -6.42 9.81
N CYS A 69 5.20 -5.56 9.27
CA CYS A 69 5.43 -4.88 8.00
C CYS A 69 5.71 -3.39 8.27
N CYS A 70 6.74 -2.85 7.62
CA CYS A 70 7.22 -1.47 7.78
C CYS A 70 6.07 -0.47 7.61
N PRO A 71 5.69 0.28 8.67
CA PRO A 71 4.54 1.19 8.62
C PRO A 71 4.75 2.32 7.61
N MET A 72 5.96 2.89 7.57
CA MET A 72 6.27 4.02 6.71
C MET A 72 6.22 3.62 5.24
N THR A 73 6.90 2.54 4.88
CA THR A 73 6.96 2.07 3.49
C THR A 73 5.58 1.63 2.99
N ALA A 74 4.81 0.91 3.81
CA ALA A 74 3.44 0.53 3.46
C ALA A 74 2.57 1.78 3.20
N GLY A 75 2.62 2.78 4.09
CA GLY A 75 1.87 4.03 3.90
C GLY A 75 2.28 4.81 2.65
N ILE A 76 3.59 4.86 2.33
CA ILE A 76 4.09 5.46 1.08
C ILE A 76 3.48 4.72 -0.12
N PHE A 77 3.50 3.39 -0.12
CA PHE A 77 3.00 2.62 -1.25
C PHE A 77 1.49 2.64 -1.42
N VAL A 78 0.70 2.76 -0.35
CA VAL A 78 -0.74 3.03 -0.49
C VAL A 78 -0.97 4.34 -1.28
N ASN A 79 -0.19 5.39 -1.03
CA ASN A 79 -0.30 6.64 -1.80
C ASN A 79 0.16 6.47 -3.26
N VAL A 80 1.18 5.64 -3.51
CA VAL A 80 1.61 5.30 -4.89
C VAL A 80 0.50 4.55 -5.64
N VAL A 81 -0.15 3.58 -4.99
CA VAL A 81 -1.29 2.86 -5.55
C VAL A 81 -2.44 3.81 -5.87
N ALA A 82 -2.77 4.72 -4.96
CA ALA A 82 -3.81 5.72 -5.17
C ALA A 82 -3.52 6.61 -6.39
N ALA A 83 -2.29 7.12 -6.50
CA ALA A 83 -1.87 7.93 -7.64
C ALA A 83 -1.87 7.14 -8.95
N ALA A 84 -1.42 5.88 -8.94
CA ALA A 84 -1.43 5.02 -10.13
C ALA A 84 -2.86 4.64 -10.57
N ALA A 85 -3.77 4.45 -9.62
CA ALA A 85 -5.19 4.25 -9.89
C ALA A 85 -5.81 5.47 -10.57
N GLU A 86 -5.36 6.68 -10.19
CA GLU A 86 -5.88 7.91 -10.79
C GLU A 86 -5.33 8.18 -12.19
N GLU A 87 -4.06 7.89 -12.43
CA GLU A 87 -3.51 7.86 -13.79
C GLU A 87 -4.27 6.86 -14.68
N ASP A 88 -4.62 5.69 -14.15
CA ASP A 88 -5.45 4.71 -14.84
C ASP A 88 -6.86 5.25 -15.12
N ARG A 89 -7.48 5.97 -14.18
CA ARG A 89 -8.80 6.60 -14.34
C ARG A 89 -8.79 7.64 -15.46
N VAL A 90 -7.79 8.53 -15.47
CA VAL A 90 -7.61 9.56 -16.50
C VAL A 90 -7.40 8.93 -17.89
N LYS A 91 -6.75 7.77 -17.96
CA LYS A 91 -6.58 6.97 -19.19
C LYS A 91 -7.84 6.16 -19.59
N GLY A 92 -8.98 6.35 -18.91
CA GLY A 92 -10.25 5.70 -19.23
C GLY A 92 -10.38 4.26 -18.75
N LYS A 93 -9.48 3.76 -17.88
CA LYS A 93 -9.63 2.40 -17.34
C LYS A 93 -10.82 2.34 -16.39
N ARG A 94 -11.73 1.40 -16.64
CA ARG A 94 -12.95 1.21 -15.83
C ARG A 94 -12.71 0.48 -14.51
N ARG A 95 -11.65 -0.34 -14.43
CA ARG A 95 -11.29 -1.10 -13.23
C ARG A 95 -9.92 -0.65 -12.70
N ILE A 96 -9.95 0.19 -11.69
CA ILE A 96 -8.75 0.73 -11.00
C ILE A 96 -8.65 0.16 -9.59
N ALA A 97 -7.51 0.32 -8.93
CA ALA A 97 -7.38 -0.08 -7.53
C ALA A 97 -8.33 0.77 -6.67
N PRO A 98 -9.19 0.17 -5.83
CA PRO A 98 -10.20 0.90 -5.05
C PRO A 98 -9.57 1.57 -3.81
N TYR A 99 -8.63 2.48 -4.04
CA TYR A 99 -7.83 3.12 -3.00
C TYR A 99 -8.68 3.90 -1.99
N TRP A 100 -9.84 4.42 -2.40
CA TRP A 100 -10.81 5.09 -1.52
C TRP A 100 -11.42 4.17 -0.44
N ARG A 101 -11.17 2.85 -0.50
CA ARG A 101 -11.54 1.89 0.56
C ARG A 101 -10.43 1.66 1.57
N CYS A 102 -9.27 2.29 1.40
CA CYS A 102 -8.12 2.15 2.27
C CYS A 102 -8.08 3.29 3.28
N LEU A 103 -8.35 2.98 4.54
CA LEU A 103 -8.34 3.93 5.63
C LEU A 103 -6.95 3.96 6.28
N LYS A 104 -6.65 5.08 6.94
CA LYS A 104 -5.54 5.16 7.89
C LYS A 104 -5.83 4.30 9.13
N ARG A 105 -4.88 4.31 10.05
CA ARG A 105 -5.09 3.84 11.41
C ARG A 105 -6.33 4.53 12.01
N ASN A 106 -7.09 3.80 12.81
CA ASN A 106 -8.34 4.24 13.46
C ASN A 106 -9.50 4.58 12.51
N GLY A 107 -9.43 4.20 11.24
CA GLY A 107 -10.53 4.39 10.29
C GLY A 107 -10.62 5.81 9.70
N GLU A 108 -9.61 6.65 9.92
CA GLU A 108 -9.56 7.99 9.34
C GLU A 108 -9.30 7.95 7.83
N LEU A 109 -9.82 8.94 7.12
CA LEU A 109 -9.54 9.16 5.70
C LEU A 109 -8.11 9.66 5.49
N ASN A 110 -7.56 9.45 4.29
CA ASN A 110 -6.19 9.83 3.99
C ASN A 110 -6.14 11.13 3.17
N PRO A 111 -5.76 12.28 3.76
CA PRO A 111 -5.74 13.57 3.07
C PRO A 111 -4.68 13.64 1.96
N LYS A 112 -3.79 12.64 1.86
CA LYS A 112 -2.81 12.51 0.77
C LYS A 112 -3.38 11.78 -0.44
N PHE A 113 -4.61 11.26 -0.37
CA PHE A 113 -5.25 10.61 -1.50
C PHE A 113 -5.66 11.61 -2.58
N PRO A 114 -5.59 11.19 -3.87
CA PRO A 114 -6.13 11.99 -4.96
C PRO A 114 -7.59 12.32 -4.68
N ASN A 115 -7.94 13.60 -4.86
CA ASN A 115 -9.28 14.19 -4.69
C ASN A 115 -9.75 14.41 -3.23
N GLY A 116 -8.92 14.16 -2.22
CA GLY A 116 -9.14 14.67 -0.86
C GLY A 116 -10.30 14.04 -0.07
N TYR A 117 -10.71 12.81 -0.41
CA TYR A 117 -11.66 12.04 0.38
C TYR A 117 -11.00 11.52 1.65
#